data_AF-A0A2V9VK08-F1
#
_entry.id   AF-A0A2V9VK08-F1
#
_cell.length_a   1.000
_cell.length_b   1.000
_cell.length_c   1.000
_cell.angle_alpha   90.00
_cell.angle_beta   90.00
_cell.angle_gamma   90.00
#
_symmetry.space_group_name_H-M   'P 1'
#
loop_
_entity.id
_entity.type
_entity.pdbx_description
1 polymer ?
#
loop_
_entity_poly.entity_id
_entity_poly.type
_entity_poly.pdbx_seq_one_letter_code
_entity_poly.pdbx_strand_id
1 'polypeptide(L)'
;MSMKAKAAILVSSFTVLLFMVVGGLGGVRASSNDGAYRQLQVYSEVLSRVNSEYVEDPNIPKVTDGALHGLLEALDPNSSYLSPKEYQDYKSKKTDAKADIGAAISKRFGYAAVISVVPGGPADKVGIQGSDI
;
A
#
# COMPACT_ATOMS: atom_id res chain seq x y z
N MET A 1 -29.50 -23.43 42.59
CA MET A 1 -30.04 -23.49 41.21
C MET A 1 -30.91 -24.72 41.06
N SER A 2 -32.15 -24.54 40.60
CA SER A 2 -33.07 -25.66 40.30
C SER A 2 -32.49 -26.57 39.22
N MET A 3 -32.68 -27.89 39.32
CA MET A 3 -32.21 -28.88 38.34
C MET A 3 -32.62 -28.53 36.90
N LYS A 4 -33.79 -27.89 36.74
CA LYS A 4 -34.30 -27.41 35.45
C LYS A 4 -33.40 -26.35 34.81
N ALA A 5 -32.81 -25.46 35.60
CA ALA A 5 -31.90 -24.42 35.12
C ALA A 5 -30.55 -25.00 34.69
N LYS A 6 -30.04 -26.01 35.40
CA LYS A 6 -28.81 -26.72 35.01
C LYS A 6 -28.99 -27.50 33.72
N ALA A 7 -30.13 -28.17 33.56
CA ALA A 7 -30.48 -28.90 32.34
C ALA A 7 -30.62 -27.96 31.13
N ALA A 8 -31.26 -26.80 31.30
CA ALA A 8 -31.42 -25.81 30.24
C ALA A 8 -30.07 -25.28 29.72
N ILE A 9 -29.12 -25.00 30.63
CA ILE A 9 -27.77 -24.52 30.26
C ILE A 9 -26.96 -25.60 29.52
N LEU A 10 -27.07 -26.85 29.95
CA LEU A 10 -26.38 -27.96 29.29
C LEU A 10 -26.89 -28.17 27.86
N VAL A 11 -28.21 -28.13 27.67
CA VAL A 11 -28.83 -28.30 26.35
C VAL A 11 -28.48 -27.13 25.43
N SER A 12 -28.53 -25.88 25.91
CA SER A 12 -28.16 -24.73 25.09
C SER A 12 -26.68 -24.76 24.69
N SER A 13 -25.80 -25.13 25.63
CA SER A 13 -24.35 -25.26 25.36
C SER A 13 -24.07 -26.36 24.34
N PHE A 14 -24.76 -27.50 24.44
CA PHE A 14 -24.61 -28.60 23.51
C PHE A 14 -25.09 -28.23 22.10
N THR A 15 -26.20 -27.51 21.99
CA THR A 15 -26.72 -27.03 20.69
C THR A 15 -25.76 -26.04 20.03
N VAL A 16 -25.18 -25.10 20.79
CA VAL A 16 -24.16 -24.17 20.27
C VAL A 16 -22.93 -24.92 19.79
N LEU A 17 -22.46 -25.90 20.57
CA LEU A 17 -21.28 -26.69 20.23
C LEU A 17 -21.53 -27.56 18.99
N LEU A 18 -22.71 -28.16 18.87
CA LEU A 18 -23.11 -28.92 17.69
C LEU A 18 -23.20 -28.03 16.45
N PHE A 19 -23.76 -26.82 16.58
CA PHE A 19 -23.85 -25.87 15.48
C PHE A 19 -22.45 -25.42 15.00
N MET A 20 -21.51 -25.23 15.93
CA MET A 20 -20.13 -24.85 15.61
C MET A 20 -19.37 -25.98 14.90
N VAL A 21 -19.56 -27.23 15.35
CA VAL A 21 -18.92 -28.41 14.74
C VAL A 21 -19.52 -28.70 13.36
N VAL A 22 -20.84 -28.64 13.20
CA VAL A 22 -21.52 -28.84 11.91
C VAL A 22 -21.18 -27.71 10.93
N GLY A 23 -21.13 -26.46 11.40
CA GLY A 23 -20.68 -25.32 10.60
C GLY A 23 -19.21 -25.42 10.18
N GLY A 24 -18.34 -25.99 11.03
CA GLY A 24 -16.93 -26.22 10.74
C GLY A 24 -16.67 -27.37 9.76
N LEU A 25 -17.46 -28.45 9.83
CA LEU A 25 -17.38 -29.60 8.90
C LEU A 25 -18.04 -29.32 7.55
N GLY A 26 -19.02 -28.42 7.49
CA GLY A 26 -19.76 -28.05 6.28
C GLY A 26 -18.97 -27.27 5.22
N GLY A 27 -17.66 -27.12 5.38
CA GLY A 27 -16.79 -26.56 4.35
C GLY A 27 -17.20 -25.15 3.92
N VAL A 28 -17.62 -24.29 4.86
CA VAL A 28 -17.73 -22.85 4.63
C VAL A 28 -16.31 -22.33 4.42
N ARG A 29 -15.80 -22.52 3.20
CA ARG A 29 -14.65 -21.78 2.70
C ARG A 29 -15.15 -20.36 2.57
N ALA A 30 -14.92 -19.55 3.60
CA ALA A 30 -14.86 -18.12 3.40
C ALA A 30 -14.02 -17.92 2.14
N SER A 31 -14.59 -17.29 1.12
CA SER A 31 -13.89 -16.92 -0.11
C SER A 31 -12.74 -16.03 0.33
N SER A 32 -11.64 -16.67 0.68
CA SER A 32 -10.42 -16.02 1.11
C SER A 32 -9.98 -15.33 -0.15
N ASN A 33 -9.75 -14.03 -0.06
CA ASN A 33 -9.22 -13.23 -1.15
C ASN A 33 -7.77 -13.69 -1.42
N ASP A 34 -7.64 -14.91 -1.94
CA ASP A 34 -6.48 -15.80 -1.81
C ASP A 34 -5.25 -15.20 -2.50
N GLY A 35 -5.48 -14.42 -3.56
CA GLY A 35 -4.42 -13.74 -4.29
C GLY A 35 -3.69 -12.67 -3.48
N ALA A 36 -4.41 -11.79 -2.77
CA ALA A 36 -3.79 -10.70 -2.03
C ALA A 36 -3.02 -11.19 -0.80
N TYR A 37 -3.60 -12.13 -0.04
CA TYR A 37 -2.92 -12.72 1.11
C TYR A 37 -1.70 -13.57 0.68
N ARG A 38 -1.79 -14.28 -0.45
CA ARG A 38 -0.63 -14.98 -1.03
C ARG A 38 0.47 -14.01 -1.45
N GLN A 39 0.13 -12.88 -2.06
CA GLN A 39 1.14 -11.88 -2.44
C GLN A 39 1.81 -11.25 -1.21
N LEU A 40 1.08 -11.09 -0.10
CA LEU A 40 1.67 -10.64 1.16
C LEU A 40 2.69 -11.62 1.73
N GLN A 41 2.45 -12.94 1.57
CA GLN A 41 3.44 -13.96 1.95
C GLN A 41 4.70 -13.85 1.09
N VAL A 42 4.57 -13.68 -0.23
CA VAL A 42 5.71 -13.46 -1.13
C VAL A 42 6.51 -12.22 -0.73
N TYR A 43 5.83 -11.10 -0.47
CA TYR A 43 6.48 -9.88 0.01
C TYR A 43 7.25 -10.11 1.31
N SER A 44 6.62 -10.79 2.28
CA SER A 44 7.23 -11.07 3.58
C SER A 44 8.46 -11.97 3.46
N GLU A 45 8.41 -12.97 2.58
CA GLU A 45 9.55 -13.84 2.30
C GLU A 45 10.71 -13.07 1.68
N VAL A 46 10.45 -12.23 0.67
CA VAL A 46 11.48 -11.39 0.04
C VAL A 46 12.12 -10.45 1.05
N LEU A 47 11.32 -9.77 1.88
CA LEU A 47 11.84 -8.87 2.91
C LEU A 47 12.68 -9.63 3.95
N SER A 48 12.26 -10.85 4.34
CA SER A 48 13.04 -11.71 5.23
C SER A 48 14.39 -12.08 4.62
N ARG A 49 14.43 -12.46 3.34
CA ARG A 49 15.68 -12.80 2.64
C ARG A 49 16.60 -11.59 2.53
N VAL A 50 16.07 -10.41 2.22
CA VAL A 50 16.86 -9.17 2.23
C VAL A 50 17.46 -8.95 3.63
N ASN A 51 16.68 -9.15 4.70
CA ASN A 51 17.17 -8.97 6.06
C ASN A 51 18.25 -9.98 6.49
N SER A 52 18.17 -11.23 6.03
CA SER A 52 19.05 -12.31 6.51
C SER A 52 20.19 -12.70 5.55
N GLU A 53 20.05 -12.41 4.26
CA GLU A 53 20.96 -12.90 3.21
C GLU A 53 21.68 -11.75 2.47
N TYR A 54 21.36 -10.49 2.74
CA TYR A 54 22.09 -9.37 2.13
C TYR A 54 23.52 -9.26 2.67
N VAL A 55 24.43 -8.78 1.83
CA VAL A 55 25.89 -8.74 2.11
C VAL A 55 26.26 -7.82 3.28
N GLU A 56 25.44 -6.80 3.53
CA GLU A 56 25.59 -5.79 4.58
C GLU A 56 24.30 -5.69 5.39
N ASP A 57 24.34 -5.05 6.57
CA ASP A 57 23.15 -4.81 7.37
C ASP A 57 22.18 -3.85 6.63
N PRO A 58 21.01 -4.33 6.18
CA PRO A 58 20.11 -3.49 5.40
C PRO A 58 19.30 -2.56 6.31
N ASN A 59 19.03 -1.35 5.83
CA ASN A 59 18.05 -0.46 6.46
C ASN A 59 16.63 -0.89 6.06
N ILE A 60 16.03 -1.79 6.83
CA ILE A 60 14.69 -2.35 6.55
C ILE A 60 13.59 -1.29 6.41
N PRO A 61 13.53 -0.22 7.22
CA PRO A 61 12.60 0.89 6.97
C PRO A 61 12.74 1.48 5.56
N LYS A 62 13.97 1.79 5.13
CA LYS A 62 14.23 2.33 3.79
C LYS A 62 13.89 1.35 2.67
N VAL A 63 14.16 0.06 2.87
CA VAL A 63 13.78 -1.00 1.92
C VAL A 63 12.25 -1.09 1.78
N THR A 64 11.54 -0.99 2.91
CA THR A 64 10.08 -1.02 2.95
C THR A 64 9.50 0.19 2.23
N ASP A 65 10.01 1.40 2.49
CA ASP A 65 9.59 2.62 1.80
C ASP A 65 9.74 2.47 0.27
N GLY A 66 10.90 1.97 -0.18
CA GLY A 66 11.15 1.72 -1.61
C GLY A 66 10.22 0.67 -2.22
N ALA A 67 9.90 -0.39 -1.48
CA ALA A 67 8.95 -1.41 -1.94
C ALA A 67 7.53 -0.84 -2.08
N LEU A 68 7.10 -0.01 -1.14
CA LEU A 68 5.81 0.69 -1.21
C LEU A 68 5.78 1.68 -2.39
N HIS A 69 6.83 2.48 -2.59
CA HIS A 69 6.94 3.34 -3.78
C HIS A 69 6.79 2.54 -5.08
N GLY A 70 7.50 1.40 -5.20
CA GLY A 70 7.43 0.55 -6.38
C GLY A 70 6.05 -0.09 -6.61
N LEU A 71 5.35 -0.49 -5.54
CA LEU A 71 3.99 -1.02 -5.64
C LEU A 71 3.01 0.01 -6.21
N LEU A 72 3.08 1.26 -5.75
CA LEU A 72 2.19 2.32 -6.22
C LEU A 72 2.57 2.81 -7.62
N GLU A 73 3.86 2.82 -7.96
CA GLU A 73 4.32 3.12 -9.32
C GLU A 73 3.85 2.07 -10.34
N ALA A 74 3.75 0.80 -9.94
CA ALA A 74 3.22 -0.27 -10.78
C ALA A 74 1.68 -0.21 -10.94
N LEU A 75 0.97 0.49 -10.05
CA LEU A 75 -0.48 0.62 -10.11
C LEU A 75 -0.89 1.61 -11.22
N ASP A 76 -0.45 2.86 -11.11
CA ASP A 76 -0.69 3.90 -12.11
C ASP A 76 0.22 5.13 -11.89
N PRO A 77 0.38 6.02 -12.89
CA PRO A 77 1.27 7.20 -12.81
C PRO A 77 0.86 8.29 -11.80
N ASN A 78 -0.38 8.27 -11.31
CA ASN A 78 -0.93 9.28 -10.40
C ASN A 78 -1.02 8.76 -8.96
N SER A 79 -0.76 7.48 -8.75
CA SER A 79 -0.68 6.84 -7.45
C SER A 79 0.74 6.97 -6.88
N SER A 80 0.85 7.34 -5.61
CA SER A 80 2.16 7.49 -4.95
C SER A 80 2.04 7.26 -3.44
N TYR A 81 3.05 6.58 -2.90
CA TYR A 81 3.27 6.49 -1.45
C TYR A 81 4.16 7.65 -0.99
N LEU A 82 3.87 8.22 0.17
CA LEU A 82 4.72 9.22 0.83
C LEU A 82 5.05 8.71 2.23
N SER A 83 6.34 8.54 2.50
CA SER A 83 6.85 8.34 3.86
C SER A 83 6.48 9.52 4.76
N PRO A 84 6.52 9.38 6.10
CA PRO A 84 6.18 10.47 7.01
C PRO A 84 6.94 11.76 6.74
N LYS A 85 8.22 11.67 6.36
CA LYS A 85 9.06 12.82 5.99
C LYS A 85 8.60 13.45 4.68
N GLU A 86 8.40 12.65 3.62
CA GLU A 86 7.94 13.14 2.32
C GLU A 86 6.56 13.80 2.42
N TYR A 87 5.68 13.27 3.27
CA TYR A 87 4.37 13.86 3.52
C TYR A 87 4.45 15.20 4.26
N GLN A 88 5.36 15.34 5.22
CA GLN A 88 5.63 16.63 5.88
C GLN A 88 6.17 17.66 4.88
N ASP A 89 7.11 17.27 4.03
CA ASP A 89 7.67 18.12 2.97
C ASP A 89 6.62 18.49 1.91
N TYR A 90 5.73 17.57 1.55
CA TYR A 90 4.61 17.85 0.67
C TYR A 90 3.66 18.90 1.28
N LYS A 91 3.37 18.78 2.58
CA LYS A 91 2.50 19.72 3.29
C LYS A 91 3.10 21.12 3.36
N SER A 92 4.41 21.25 3.63
CA SER A 92 5.06 22.57 3.70
C SER A 92 5.05 23.29 2.36
N LYS A 93 5.31 22.57 1.26
CA LYS A 93 5.25 23.11 -0.11
C LYS A 93 3.84 23.50 -0.55
N LYS A 94 2.81 22.79 -0.08
CA LYS A 94 1.41 23.10 -0.41
C LYS A 94 0.97 24.47 0.12
N THR A 95 1.61 24.96 1.18
CA THR A 95 1.37 26.31 1.71
C THR A 95 2.01 27.39 0.83
N ASP A 96 3.10 27.08 0.13
CA ASP A 96 3.82 27.96 -0.79
C ASP A 96 3.57 27.54 -2.26
N ALA A 97 2.32 27.63 -2.71
CA ALA A 97 1.85 27.11 -4.01
C ALA A 97 2.40 27.84 -5.27
N LYS A 98 3.65 28.31 -5.26
CA LYS A 98 4.33 28.82 -6.44
C LYS A 98 4.92 27.66 -7.24
N ALA A 99 4.61 27.62 -8.53
CA ALA A 99 5.25 26.70 -9.47
C ALA A 99 6.66 27.22 -9.79
N ASP A 100 7.68 26.68 -9.11
CA ASP A 100 9.07 27.17 -9.18
C ASP A 100 9.61 27.29 -10.61
N ILE A 101 9.38 26.26 -11.43
CA ILE A 101 9.93 26.16 -12.79
C ILE A 101 8.93 26.54 -13.89
N GLY A 102 7.65 26.75 -13.54
CA GLY A 102 6.59 27.04 -14.51
C GLY A 102 6.27 25.88 -15.48
N ALA A 103 6.42 24.64 -15.03
CA ALA A 103 6.04 23.45 -15.78
C ALA A 103 5.40 22.40 -14.86
N ALA A 104 4.46 21.62 -15.39
CA ALA A 104 3.91 20.45 -14.74
C ALA A 104 4.65 19.20 -15.24
N ILE A 105 5.14 18.40 -14.30
CA ILE A 105 5.92 17.18 -14.58
C ILE A 105 5.15 15.98 -14.05
N SER A 106 5.24 14.85 -14.75
CA SER A 106 4.79 13.55 -14.25
C SER A 106 5.84 12.50 -14.53
N LYS A 107 5.91 11.49 -13.66
CA LYS A 107 6.78 10.33 -13.87
C LYS A 107 6.11 9.38 -14.86
N ARG A 108 6.80 9.02 -15.95
CA ARG A 108 6.39 7.99 -16.91
C ARG A 108 7.55 7.05 -17.18
N PHE A 109 7.35 5.75 -16.97
CA PHE A 109 8.35 4.71 -17.23
C PHE A 109 9.72 4.96 -16.55
N GLY A 110 9.73 5.54 -15.34
CA GLY A 110 10.96 5.90 -14.64
C GLY A 110 11.53 7.28 -14.98
N TYR A 111 11.00 7.97 -15.99
CA TYR A 111 11.49 9.28 -16.43
C TYR A 111 10.56 10.42 -16.00
N ALA A 112 11.12 11.60 -15.76
CA ALA A 112 10.35 12.82 -15.51
C ALA A 112 9.94 13.44 -16.85
N ALA A 113 8.67 13.34 -17.22
CA ALA A 113 8.16 13.90 -18.46
C ALA A 113 7.40 15.21 -18.20
N VAL A 114 7.64 16.22 -19.04
CA VAL A 114 6.89 17.48 -19.01
C VAL A 114 5.50 17.25 -19.59
N ILE A 115 4.46 17.48 -18.78
CA ILE A 115 3.05 17.40 -19.21
C ILE A 115 2.64 18.70 -19.88
N SER A 116 2.97 19.83 -19.25
CA SER A 116 2.60 21.16 -19.73
C SER A 116 3.56 22.21 -19.22
N VAL A 117 3.66 23.30 -19.96
CA VAL A 117 4.47 24.47 -19.63
C VAL A 117 3.54 25.67 -19.48
N VAL A 118 3.81 26.51 -18.48
CA VAL A 118 3.07 27.74 -18.25
C VAL A 118 3.51 28.78 -19.29
N PRO A 119 2.61 29.27 -20.16
CA PRO A 119 2.97 30.27 -21.18
C PRO A 119 3.59 31.52 -20.57
N GLY A 120 4.72 31.98 -21.12
CA GLY A 120 5.51 33.10 -20.61
C GLY A 120 6.26 32.82 -19.29
N GLY A 121 6.18 31.60 -18.76
CA GLY A 121 6.86 31.15 -17.55
C GLY A 121 8.36 30.86 -17.75
N PRO A 122 9.10 30.53 -16.66
CA PRO A 122 10.54 30.25 -16.75
C PRO A 122 10.88 29.12 -17.73
N ALA A 123 10.17 27.99 -17.69
CA ALA A 123 10.38 26.87 -18.61
C ALA A 123 10.10 27.22 -20.09
N ASP A 124 9.06 28.03 -20.36
CA ASP A 124 8.74 28.49 -21.72
C ASP A 124 9.84 29.38 -22.31
N LYS A 125 10.41 30.27 -21.49
CA LYS A 125 11.48 31.20 -21.90
C LYS A 125 12.76 30.50 -22.34
N VAL A 126 13.00 29.29 -21.83
CA VAL A 126 14.16 28.47 -22.21
C VAL A 126 13.82 27.42 -23.25
N GLY A 127 12.57 27.41 -23.75
CA GLY A 127 12.13 26.56 -24.87
C GLY A 127 11.78 25.13 -24.48
N ILE A 128 11.52 24.83 -23.20
CA ILE A 128 11.01 23.51 -22.78
C ILE A 128 9.62 23.31 -23.37
N GLN A 129 9.36 22.10 -23.86
CA GLN A 129 8.11 21.73 -24.50
C GLN A 129 7.44 20.55 -23.77
N GLY A 130 6.14 20.39 -24.02
CA GLY A 130 5.44 19.20 -23.57
C GLY A 130 6.02 17.95 -24.24
N SER A 131 6.19 16.87 -23.48
CA SER A 131 6.84 15.61 -23.86
C SER A 131 8.37 15.60 -23.80
N ASP A 132 9.01 16.70 -23.39
CA ASP A 132 10.43 16.68 -23.02
C ASP A 132 10.64 15.77 -21.79
N ILE A 133 11.82 15.15 -21.72
CA ILE A 133 12.24 14.16 -20.71
C ILE A 133 13.53 14.62 -20.01
#